data_AF-A0A117KBK4-F1
#
_entry.id   AF-A0A117KBK4-F1
#
_cell.length_a   1.000
_cell.length_b   1.000
_cell.length_c   1.000
_cell.angle_alpha   90.00
_cell.angle_beta   90.00
_cell.angle_gamma   90.00
#
_symmetry.space_group_name_H-M   'P 1'
#
loop_
_entity.id
_entity.type
_entity.pdbx_description
1 polymer ?
#
loop_
_entity_poly.entity_id
_entity_poly.type
_entity_poly.pdbx_seq_one_letter_code
_entity_poly.pdbx_strand_id
1 'polypeptide(L)'
;MNENNNRKQNKGGRKAKTDPSIHRHVFRLTDEENAKLLSLFEASGMPNKAKFIIFLLFDKTMKTVKIDKGTVDFYMRLTTFHSQFRAIGVNYNQIVKLLYSHFSEKKAAAFLYKLEKQTAEMAMLCQKIIQITEEFEAKHLKKQS
;
A
#
# COMPACT_ATOMS: atom_id res chain seq x y z
N MET A 1 -17.07 -14.97 65.48
CA MET A 1 -18.49 -15.09 65.08
C MET A 1 -18.99 -13.71 64.70
N ASN A 2 -19.46 -13.55 63.46
CA ASN A 2 -20.53 -12.61 63.11
C ASN A 2 -21.04 -13.02 61.72
N GLU A 3 -22.01 -13.93 61.75
CA GLU A 3 -22.80 -14.36 60.60
C GLU A 3 -23.74 -13.23 60.20
N ASN A 4 -23.38 -12.45 59.18
CA ASN A 4 -24.34 -11.60 58.50
C ASN A 4 -25.15 -12.46 57.53
N ASN A 5 -26.30 -12.93 58.03
CA ASN A 5 -27.36 -13.62 57.32
C ASN A 5 -27.99 -12.72 56.24
N ASN A 6 -27.29 -12.48 55.13
CA ASN A 6 -27.87 -11.87 53.94
C ASN A 6 -28.67 -12.93 53.19
N ARG A 7 -29.98 -13.00 53.50
CA ARG A 7 -30.97 -13.73 52.71
C ARG A 7 -30.84 -13.29 51.25
N LYS A 8 -30.24 -14.14 50.40
CA LYS A 8 -30.17 -13.95 48.95
C LYS A 8 -31.61 -13.91 48.43
N GLN A 9 -32.14 -12.70 48.23
CA GLN A 9 -33.34 -12.50 47.44
C GLN A 9 -33.05 -13.08 46.05
N ASN A 10 -33.86 -14.05 45.63
CA ASN A 10 -33.82 -14.56 44.27
C ASN A 10 -34.14 -13.39 43.34
N LYS A 11 -33.09 -12.77 42.79
CA LYS A 11 -33.21 -11.77 41.72
C LYS A 11 -33.70 -12.53 40.48
N GLY A 12 -35.02 -12.68 40.37
CA GLY A 12 -35.66 -13.11 39.14
C GLY A 12 -35.21 -12.18 38.02
N GLY A 13 -34.68 -12.74 36.94
CA GLY A 13 -34.15 -11.98 35.82
C GLY A 13 -33.07 -12.73 35.06
N ARG A 14 -32.79 -12.27 33.85
CA ARG A 14 -31.67 -12.78 33.05
C ARG A 14 -30.36 -12.49 33.80
N LYS A 15 -29.50 -13.50 33.94
CA LYS A 15 -28.14 -13.32 34.47
C LYS A 15 -27.45 -12.19 33.71
N ALA A 16 -26.86 -11.24 34.44
CA ALA A 16 -26.10 -10.16 33.84
C ALA A 16 -24.96 -10.71 32.97
N LYS A 17 -24.69 -10.05 31.85
CA LYS A 17 -23.53 -10.37 31.02
C LYS A 17 -22.26 -9.96 31.76
N THR A 18 -21.19 -10.74 31.59
CA THR A 18 -19.87 -10.43 32.15
C THR A 18 -19.31 -9.12 31.60
N ASP A 19 -19.56 -8.83 30.32
CA ASP A 19 -19.19 -7.57 29.65
C ASP A 19 -20.40 -6.96 28.94
N PRO A 20 -21.13 -6.04 29.59
CA PRO A 20 -22.25 -5.34 28.99
C PRO A 20 -21.80 -4.17 28.11
N SER A 21 -22.41 -4.02 26.94
CA SER A 21 -22.20 -2.85 26.06
C SER A 21 -22.84 -1.59 26.67
N ILE A 22 -22.07 -0.83 27.46
CA ILE A 22 -22.54 0.35 28.20
C ILE A 22 -22.29 1.68 27.50
N HIS A 23 -21.35 1.74 26.55
CA HIS A 23 -21.01 2.97 25.83
C HIS A 23 -21.92 3.15 24.61
N ARG A 24 -22.56 4.33 24.51
CA ARG A 24 -23.45 4.69 23.39
C ARG A 24 -22.94 5.94 22.69
N HIS A 25 -22.67 5.82 21.40
CA HIS A 25 -22.36 6.93 20.51
C HIS A 25 -23.54 7.15 19.55
N VAL A 26 -23.97 8.40 19.41
CA VAL A 26 -25.08 8.79 18.53
C VAL A 26 -24.51 9.65 17.41
N PHE A 27 -24.75 9.25 16.17
CA PHE A 27 -24.47 10.05 14.98
C PHE A 27 -25.79 10.41 14.30
N ARG A 28 -25.81 11.58 13.66
CA ARG A 28 -26.94 12.04 12.85
C ARG A 28 -26.56 11.84 11.38
N LEU A 29 -27.50 11.37 10.59
CA LEU A 29 -27.34 11.18 9.15
C LEU A 29 -28.25 12.15 8.42
N THR A 30 -27.82 12.60 7.25
CA THR A 30 -28.73 13.19 6.26
C THR A 30 -29.65 12.12 5.66
N ASP A 31 -30.68 12.54 4.93
CA ASP A 31 -31.60 11.60 4.27
C ASP A 31 -30.86 10.70 3.26
N GLU A 32 -29.93 11.26 2.49
CA GLU A 32 -29.11 10.51 1.53
C GLU A 32 -28.19 9.48 2.22
N GLU A 33 -27.53 9.88 3.30
CA GLU A 33 -26.67 8.99 4.08
C GLU A 33 -27.45 7.85 4.73
N ASN A 34 -28.67 8.15 5.22
CA ASN A 34 -29.56 7.16 5.81
C ASN A 34 -30.05 6.15 4.75
N ALA A 35 -30.46 6.62 3.56
CA ALA A 35 -30.86 5.73 2.47
C ALA A 35 -29.72 4.77 2.08
N LYS A 36 -28.49 5.29 1.99
CA LYS A 36 -27.30 4.48 1.72
C LYS A 36 -27.01 3.45 2.81
N LEU A 37 -27.13 3.84 4.09
CA LEU A 37 -26.96 2.92 5.21
C LEU A 37 -27.98 1.78 5.17
N LEU A 38 -29.24 2.08 4.90
CA LEU A 38 -30.31 1.08 4.83
C LEU A 38 -30.10 0.09 3.68
N SER A 39 -29.73 0.58 2.50
CA SER A 39 -29.41 -0.28 1.35
C SER A 39 -28.26 -1.25 1.66
N LEU A 40 -27.18 -0.76 2.30
CA LEU A 40 -26.06 -1.62 2.70
C LEU A 40 -26.44 -2.62 3.80
N PHE A 41 -27.30 -2.21 4.73
CA PHE A 41 -27.80 -3.09 5.79
C PHE A 41 -28.64 -4.23 5.22
N GLU A 42 -29.57 -3.93 4.30
CA GLU A 42 -30.40 -4.94 3.62
C GLU A 42 -29.53 -5.94 2.85
N ALA A 43 -28.55 -5.44 2.07
CA ALA A 43 -27.61 -6.28 1.34
C ALA A 43 -26.75 -7.18 2.24
N SER A 44 -26.49 -6.76 3.49
CA SER A 44 -25.67 -7.53 4.44
C SER A 44 -26.37 -8.75 5.03
N GLY A 45 -27.71 -8.82 4.98
CA GLY A 45 -28.50 -9.89 5.61
C GLY A 45 -28.39 -9.97 7.14
N MET A 46 -27.80 -8.97 7.80
CA MET A 46 -27.62 -8.99 9.25
C MET A 46 -28.94 -8.73 10.00
N PRO A 47 -29.16 -9.37 11.16
CA PRO A 47 -30.43 -9.27 11.88
C PRO A 47 -30.62 -7.95 12.65
N ASN A 48 -29.56 -7.14 12.82
CA ASN A 48 -29.61 -5.93 13.64
C ASN A 48 -28.67 -4.84 13.09
N LYS A 49 -29.23 -3.64 12.87
CA LYS A 49 -28.52 -2.44 12.37
C LYS A 49 -27.31 -2.07 13.24
N ALA A 50 -27.42 -2.16 14.56
CA ALA A 50 -26.32 -1.84 15.47
C ALA A 50 -25.15 -2.82 15.31
N LYS A 51 -25.44 -4.12 15.16
CA LYS A 51 -24.40 -5.13 14.88
C LYS A 51 -23.75 -4.90 13.53
N PHE A 52 -24.55 -4.53 12.52
CA PHE A 52 -24.05 -4.16 11.20
C PHE A 52 -23.12 -2.94 11.25
N ILE A 53 -23.46 -1.91 12.01
CA ILE A 53 -22.59 -0.73 12.17
C ILE A 53 -21.30 -1.08 12.93
N ILE A 54 -21.38 -1.86 14.00
CA ILE A 54 -20.20 -2.33 14.75
C ILE A 54 -19.29 -3.15 13.82
N PHE A 55 -19.87 -4.07 13.06
CA PHE A 55 -19.15 -4.82 12.04
C PHE A 55 -18.52 -3.88 11.01
N LEU A 56 -19.24 -2.91 10.46
CA LEU A 56 -18.66 -1.97 9.51
C LEU A 56 -17.51 -1.13 10.10
N LEU A 57 -17.59 -0.78 11.39
CA LEU A 57 -16.56 0.03 12.07
C LEU A 57 -15.30 -0.77 12.43
N PHE A 58 -15.45 -2.06 12.76
CA PHE A 58 -14.35 -2.88 13.30
C PHE A 58 -13.93 -4.06 12.42
N ASP A 59 -14.78 -4.52 11.51
CA ASP A 59 -14.50 -5.59 10.54
C ASP A 59 -13.92 -5.06 9.23
N LYS A 60 -14.37 -3.87 8.78
CA LYS A 60 -13.51 -3.11 7.87
C LYS A 60 -12.27 -2.79 8.67
N THR A 61 -11.17 -3.44 8.33
CA THR A 61 -9.85 -2.92 8.63
C THR A 61 -9.91 -1.46 8.22
N MET A 62 -9.99 -0.55 9.18
CA MET A 62 -9.72 0.85 8.95
C MET A 62 -8.27 0.84 8.47
N LYS A 63 -8.10 0.71 7.16
CA LYS A 63 -6.82 0.89 6.51
C LYS A 63 -6.57 2.38 6.66
N THR A 64 -6.04 2.75 7.81
CA THR A 64 -5.29 3.97 7.97
C THR A 64 -4.05 3.76 7.13
N VAL A 65 -4.21 3.79 5.80
CA VAL A 65 -3.07 3.92 4.91
C VAL A 65 -2.60 5.32 5.20
N LYS A 66 -1.64 5.45 6.11
CA LYS A 66 -0.71 6.57 6.06
C LYS A 66 -0.03 6.41 4.71
N ILE A 67 -0.67 6.90 3.66
CA ILE A 67 -0.09 6.95 2.32
C ILE A 67 1.03 7.95 2.48
N ASP A 68 2.22 7.44 2.78
CA ASP A 68 3.43 8.19 2.57
C ASP A 68 3.52 8.41 1.05
N LYS A 69 3.06 9.57 0.60
CA LYS A 69 3.10 9.97 -0.82
C LYS A 69 4.52 9.83 -1.37
N GLY A 70 5.55 10.02 -0.55
CA GLY A 70 6.94 9.86 -0.94
C GLY A 70 7.24 8.44 -1.40
N THR A 71 6.82 7.43 -0.63
CA THR A 71 7.02 6.01 -0.98
C THR A 71 6.28 5.61 -2.26
N VAL A 72 5.03 6.06 -2.45
CA VAL A 72 4.26 5.74 -3.68
C VAL A 72 4.88 6.40 -4.91
N ASP A 73 5.25 7.68 -4.82
CA ASP A 73 5.91 8.40 -5.91
C ASP A 73 7.29 7.79 -6.24
N PHE A 74 8.01 7.31 -5.22
CA PHE A 74 9.28 6.62 -5.39
C PHE A 74 9.09 5.33 -6.22
N TYR A 75 8.14 4.47 -5.85
CA TYR A 75 7.86 3.24 -6.62
C TYR A 75 7.37 3.52 -8.04
N MET A 76 6.55 4.56 -8.25
CA MET A 76 6.15 5.00 -9.59
C MET A 76 7.36 5.42 -10.44
N ARG A 77 8.27 6.22 -9.86
CA ARG A 77 9.48 6.68 -10.54
C ARG A 77 10.40 5.51 -10.86
N LEU A 78 10.56 4.55 -9.96
CA LEU A 78 11.35 3.34 -10.20
C LEU A 78 10.77 2.49 -11.32
N THR A 79 9.44 2.35 -11.38
CA THR A 79 8.75 1.62 -12.46
C THR A 79 8.95 2.30 -13.82
N THR A 80 8.85 3.64 -13.85
CA THR A 80 9.13 4.43 -15.05
C THR A 80 10.59 4.32 -15.47
N PHE A 81 11.52 4.31 -14.52
CA PHE A 81 12.93 4.13 -14.79
C PHE A 81 13.18 2.77 -15.45
N HIS A 82 12.62 1.68 -14.91
CA HIS A 82 12.74 0.34 -15.50
C HIS A 82 12.27 0.28 -16.98
N SER A 83 11.17 0.94 -17.33
CA SER A 83 10.71 0.97 -18.72
C SER A 83 11.67 1.72 -19.65
N GLN A 84 12.30 2.80 -19.16
CA GLN A 84 13.34 3.53 -19.90
C GLN A 84 14.58 2.65 -20.16
N PHE A 85 15.05 1.86 -19.20
CA PHE A 85 16.16 0.91 -19.42
C PHE A 85 15.87 -0.08 -20.53
N ARG A 86 14.68 -0.66 -20.50
CA ARG A 86 14.25 -1.62 -21.52
C ARG A 86 14.23 -0.97 -22.90
N ALA A 87 13.71 0.26 -23.01
CA ALA A 87 13.70 1.01 -24.27
C ALA A 87 15.13 1.30 -24.78
N ILE A 88 16.04 1.69 -23.89
CA ILE A 88 17.47 1.89 -24.25
C ILE A 88 18.08 0.59 -24.79
N GLY A 89 17.84 -0.55 -24.14
CA GLY A 89 18.36 -1.85 -24.60
C GLY A 89 17.81 -2.25 -25.99
N VAL A 90 16.53 -1.99 -26.25
CA VAL A 90 15.93 -2.21 -27.58
C VAL A 90 16.60 -1.31 -28.63
N ASN A 91 16.75 -0.02 -28.33
CA ASN A 91 17.37 0.95 -29.23
C ASN A 91 18.84 0.61 -29.51
N TYR A 92 19.59 0.15 -28.48
CA TYR A 92 20.96 -0.29 -28.63
C TYR A 92 21.07 -1.42 -29.66
N ASN A 93 20.27 -2.47 -29.52
CA ASN A 93 20.25 -3.60 -30.45
C ASN A 93 19.89 -3.16 -31.89
N GLN A 94 18.96 -2.22 -32.03
CA GLN A 94 18.58 -1.67 -33.34
C GLN A 94 19.73 -0.90 -33.98
N ILE A 95 20.40 -0.02 -33.23
CA ILE A 95 21.53 0.77 -33.73
C ILE A 95 22.68 -0.15 -34.17
N VAL A 96 23.04 -1.15 -33.36
CA VAL A 96 24.10 -2.11 -33.72
C VAL A 96 23.77 -2.80 -35.04
N LYS A 97 22.53 -3.29 -35.22
CA LYS A 97 22.10 -3.92 -36.48
C LYS A 97 22.19 -2.95 -37.67
N LEU A 98 21.73 -1.71 -37.50
CA LEU A 98 21.78 -0.68 -38.55
C LEU A 98 23.22 -0.30 -38.92
N LEU A 99 24.12 -0.25 -37.94
CA LEU A 99 25.53 0.06 -38.18
C LEU A 99 26.18 -0.99 -39.08
N TYR A 100 25.96 -2.28 -38.79
CA TYR A 100 26.50 -3.36 -39.61
C TYR A 100 25.81 -3.53 -40.97
N SER A 101 24.56 -3.09 -41.13
CA SER A 101 23.85 -3.18 -42.42
C SER A 101 24.17 -2.04 -43.39
N HIS A 102 24.49 -0.85 -42.89
CA HIS A 102 24.63 0.35 -43.74
C HIS A 102 26.05 0.92 -43.83
N PHE A 103 26.95 0.57 -42.91
CA PHE A 103 28.31 1.09 -42.90
C PHE A 103 29.34 -0.01 -43.14
N SER A 104 30.50 0.37 -43.67
CA SER A 104 31.66 -0.52 -43.70
C SER A 104 32.12 -0.83 -42.28
N GLU A 105 32.69 -2.01 -42.09
CA GLU A 105 33.11 -2.52 -40.78
C GLU A 105 33.97 -1.52 -39.99
N LYS A 106 34.91 -0.84 -40.67
CA LYS A 106 35.77 0.20 -40.07
C LYS A 106 34.97 1.41 -39.54
N LYS A 107 33.91 1.83 -40.25
CA LYS A 107 33.03 2.93 -39.82
C LYS A 107 32.08 2.48 -38.71
N ALA A 108 31.51 1.28 -38.83
CA ALA A 108 30.65 0.69 -37.80
C ALA A 108 31.40 0.55 -36.47
N ALA A 109 32.65 0.04 -36.49
CA ALA A 109 33.51 -0.07 -35.32
C ALA A 109 33.78 1.29 -34.66
N ALA A 110 34.03 2.34 -35.44
CA ALA A 110 34.25 3.69 -34.91
C ALA A 110 32.99 4.25 -34.19
N PHE A 111 31.79 3.95 -34.69
CA PHE A 111 30.55 4.33 -34.02
C PHE A 111 30.26 3.47 -32.79
N LEU A 112 30.55 2.17 -32.84
CA LEU A 112 30.42 1.27 -31.69
C LEU A 112 31.30 1.70 -30.52
N TYR A 113 32.53 2.15 -30.77
CA TYR A 113 33.41 2.66 -29.72
C TYR A 113 32.83 3.90 -28.99
N LYS A 114 32.13 4.77 -29.72
CA LYS A 114 31.41 5.90 -29.11
C LYS A 114 30.23 5.43 -28.27
N LEU A 115 29.48 4.44 -28.76
CA LEU A 115 28.33 3.86 -28.08
C LEU A 115 28.76 3.12 -26.80
N GLU A 116 29.89 2.41 -26.84
CA GLU A 116 30.51 1.76 -25.68
C GLU A 116 30.81 2.77 -24.57
N LYS A 117 31.43 3.90 -24.91
CA LYS A 117 31.72 4.97 -23.94
C LYS A 117 30.44 5.49 -23.25
N GLN A 118 29.39 5.76 -24.03
CA GLN A 118 28.10 6.20 -23.46
C GLN A 118 27.46 5.11 -22.58
N THR A 119 27.61 3.85 -22.95
CA THR A 119 27.11 2.70 -22.17
C THR A 119 27.86 2.58 -20.84
N ALA A 120 29.17 2.82 -20.83
CA ALA A 120 29.98 2.84 -19.61
C ALA A 120 29.56 4.00 -18.68
N GLU A 121 29.34 5.19 -19.21
CA GLU A 121 28.83 6.34 -18.45
C GLU A 121 27.46 6.04 -17.83
N MET A 122 26.56 5.41 -18.60
CA MET A 122 25.25 4.96 -18.11
C MET A 122 25.38 3.91 -16.99
N ALA A 123 26.29 2.94 -17.11
CA ALA A 123 26.54 1.94 -16.08
C ALA A 123 27.01 2.57 -14.76
N MET A 124 27.90 3.57 -14.82
CA MET A 124 28.33 4.32 -13.63
C MET A 124 27.17 5.07 -12.96
N LEU A 125 26.28 5.69 -13.75
CA LEU A 125 25.09 6.35 -13.22
C LEU A 125 24.15 5.35 -12.52
N CYS A 126 24.00 4.14 -13.08
CA CYS A 126 23.19 3.09 -12.46
C CYS A 126 23.76 2.64 -11.11
N GLN A 127 25.07 2.45 -11.02
CA GLN A 127 25.74 2.11 -9.77
C GLN A 127 25.52 3.19 -8.71
N LYS A 128 25.61 4.47 -9.09
CA LYS A 128 25.33 5.59 -8.18
C LYS A 128 23.88 5.60 -7.70
N ILE A 129 22.92 5.26 -8.57
CA ILE A 129 21.50 5.17 -8.19
C ILE A 129 21.28 4.01 -7.21
N ILE A 130 21.88 2.84 -7.45
CA ILE A 130 21.82 1.70 -6.53
C ILE A 130 22.38 2.11 -5.16
N GLN A 131 23.56 2.74 -5.12
CA GLN A 131 24.17 3.20 -3.87
C GLN A 131 23.26 4.18 -3.10
N ILE A 132 22.70 5.18 -3.77
CA ILE A 132 21.78 6.15 -3.14
C ILE A 132 20.53 5.44 -2.61
N THR A 133 20.04 4.42 -3.33
CA THR A 133 18.87 3.63 -2.92
C THR A 133 19.18 2.80 -1.67
N GLU A 134 20.32 2.12 -1.62
CA GLU A 134 20.78 1.35 -0.46
C GLU A 134 20.97 2.25 0.78
N GLU A 135 21.56 3.44 0.60
CA GLU A 135 21.71 4.42 1.67
C GLU A 135 20.36 4.91 2.21
N PHE A 136 19.38 5.13 1.33
CA PHE A 136 18.03 5.53 1.71
C PHE A 136 17.33 4.43 2.50
N GLU A 137 17.38 3.18 2.02
CA GLU A 137 16.81 2.02 2.71
C GLU A 137 17.41 1.82 4.11
N ALA A 138 18.74 1.93 4.23
CA ALA A 138 19.43 1.81 5.51
C ALA A 138 19.02 2.92 6.51
N LYS A 139 18.85 4.16 6.05
CA LYS A 139 18.52 5.31 6.91
C LYS A 139 17.04 5.34 7.33
N HIS A 140 16.11 4.90 6.47
CA HIS A 140 14.68 5.13 6.64
C HIS A 140 13.84 3.87 6.86
N LEU A 141 14.21 2.72 6.31
CA LEU A 141 13.44 1.47 6.46
C LEU A 141 13.92 0.61 7.64
N LYS A 142 15.24 0.50 7.86
CA LYS A 142 15.78 -0.35 8.95
C LYS A 142 15.64 0.24 10.36
N LYS A 143 15.32 1.53 10.52
CA LYS A 143 15.13 2.18 11.83
C LYS A 143 13.74 1.99 12.43
N GLN A 144 12.79 1.41 11.69
CA GLN A 144 11.41 1.19 12.13
C GLN A 144 11.09 -0.28 12.45
N SER A 145 12.08 -1.18 12.43
CA SER A 145 11.96 -2.58 12.84
C SER A 145 12.56 -2.81 14.22
#